data_AF-A0A512DWY7-F1
#
_entry.id   AF-A0A512DWY7-F1
#
_cell.length_a   1.000
_cell.length_b   1.000
_cell.length_c   1.000
_cell.angle_alpha   90.00
_cell.angle_beta   90.00
_cell.angle_gamma   90.00
#
_symmetry.space_group_name_H-M   'P 1'
#
loop_
_entity.id
_entity.type
_entity.pdbx_description
1 polymer ?
#
loop_
_entity_poly.entity_id
_entity_poly.type
_entity_poly.pdbx_seq_one_letter_code
_entity_poly.pdbx_strand_id
1 'polypeptide(L)' 'MDAEKKRAGLERRDFLRVMGAGAAGAAAAVPLLAAGPAAAVETADQRVKQRYRETDHVKKYYATNRF' A
#
# COMPACT_ATOMS: atom_id res chain seq x y z
N MET A 1 22.44 22.95 -32.01
CA MET A 1 22.11 22.70 -30.58
C MET A 1 21.36 21.39 -30.35
N ASP A 2 20.95 20.67 -31.39
CA ASP A 2 20.06 19.49 -31.24
C ASP A 2 20.80 18.16 -31.08
N ALA A 3 22.01 18.05 -31.65
CA ALA A 3 22.85 16.85 -31.51
C ALA A 3 23.33 16.62 -30.06
N GLU A 4 23.61 17.71 -29.33
CA GLU A 4 24.03 17.68 -27.93
C GLU A 4 22.88 17.27 -27.01
N LYS A 5 21.66 17.77 -27.25
CA LYS A 5 20.44 17.35 -26.54
C LYS A 5 20.14 15.86 -26.76
N LYS A 6 20.39 15.34 -27.96
CA LYS A 6 20.22 13.91 -28.30
C LYS A 6 21.27 13.04 -27.57
N ARG A 7 22.53 13.48 -27.49
CA ARG A 7 23.58 12.82 -26.70
C ARG A 7 23.27 12.83 -25.21
N ALA A 8 22.90 13.98 -24.65
CA ALA A 8 22.47 14.11 -23.25
C ALA A 8 21.19 13.30 -22.93
N GLY A 9 20.33 13.05 -23.93
CA GLY A 9 19.18 12.15 -23.79
C GLY A 9 19.57 10.67 -23.70
N LEU A 10 20.59 10.26 -24.45
CA LEU A 10 21.14 8.89 -24.39
C LEU A 10 21.87 8.66 -23.06
N GLU A 11 22.68 9.61 -22.60
CA GLU A 11 23.41 9.53 -21.32
C GLU A 11 22.46 9.43 -20.12
N ARG A 12 21.38 10.23 -20.10
CA ARG A 12 20.35 10.13 -19.04
C ARG A 12 19.64 8.78 -19.05
N ARG A 13 19.37 8.21 -20.23
CA ARG A 13 18.72 6.91 -20.37
C ARG A 13 19.62 5.77 -19.87
N ASP A 14 20.91 5.86 -20.13
CA ASP A 14 21.87 4.84 -19.69
C ASP A 14 22.13 4.95 -18.18
N PHE A 15 22.16 6.16 -17.63
CA PHE A 15 22.16 6.38 -16.17
C PHE A 15 20.94 5.75 -15.49
N LEU A 16 19.73 6.01 -16.00
CA LEU A 16 18.50 5.42 -15.46
C LEU A 16 18.44 3.90 -15.62
N ARG A 17 19.03 3.33 -16.68
CA ARG A 17 19.15 1.87 -16.83
C ARG A 17 20.08 1.26 -15.81
N VAL A 18 21.24 1.85 -15.55
CA VAL A 18 22.20 1.36 -14.55
C VAL A 18 21.62 1.47 -13.15
N MET A 19 21.02 2.62 -12.81
CA MET A 19 20.38 2.85 -11.51
C MET A 19 19.12 1.99 -11.33
N GLY A 20 18.29 1.87 -12.36
CA GLY A 20 17.07 1.05 -12.34
C GLY A 20 17.37 -0.44 -12.26
N ALA A 21 18.40 -0.92 -12.96
CA ALA A 21 18.82 -2.33 -12.88
C ALA A 21 19.49 -2.65 -11.53
N GLY A 22 20.30 -1.74 -10.98
CA GLY A 22 20.91 -1.90 -9.66
C GLY A 22 19.88 -1.82 -8.51
N ALA A 23 18.87 -0.95 -8.63
CA ALA A 23 17.80 -0.83 -7.65
C ALA A 23 16.78 -1.98 -7.74
N ALA A 24 16.49 -2.51 -8.94
CA ALA A 24 15.54 -3.59 -9.12
C ALA A 24 15.99 -4.91 -8.44
N GLY A 25 17.29 -5.19 -8.39
CA GLY A 25 17.81 -6.42 -7.77
C GLY A 25 17.74 -6.41 -6.24
N ALA A 26 17.96 -5.24 -5.60
CA ALA A 26 17.98 -5.13 -4.14
C ALA A 26 16.65 -4.64 -3.54
N ALA A 27 15.93 -3.73 -4.20
CA ALA A 27 14.71 -3.14 -3.66
C ALA A 27 13.44 -3.97 -3.90
N ALA A 28 13.43 -4.88 -4.87
CA ALA A 28 12.28 -5.77 -5.08
C ALA A 28 12.12 -6.83 -3.98
N ALA A 29 13.21 -7.16 -3.27
CA ALA A 29 13.17 -8.12 -2.16
C ALA A 29 12.73 -7.49 -0.82
N VAL A 30 12.92 -6.18 -0.63
CA VAL A 30 12.61 -5.50 0.64
C VAL A 30 11.12 -5.54 1.00
N PRO A 31 10.15 -5.24 0.11
CA PRO A 31 8.74 -5.33 0.47
C PRO A 31 8.26 -6.77 0.66
N LEU A 32 8.94 -7.75 0.05
CA LEU A 32 8.65 -9.19 0.27
C LEU A 32 9.18 -9.67 1.63
N LEU A 33 10.31 -9.14 2.10
CA LEU A 33 10.88 -9.44 3.42
C LEU A 33 10.23 -8.66 4.57
N ALA A 34 9.61 -7.51 4.27
CA ALA A 34 8.89 -6.68 5.24
C ALA A 34 7.40 -7.06 5.37
N ALA A 35 6.90 -7.97 4.54
CA ALA A 35 5.58 -8.56 4.69
C ALA A 35 5.58 -9.47 5.92
N GLY A 36 5.28 -8.90 7.09
CA GLY A 36 4.94 -9.67 8.29
C GLY A 36 3.78 -10.64 8.01
N PRO A 37 3.54 -11.63 8.88
CA PRO A 37 2.48 -12.61 8.68
C PRO A 37 1.17 -11.89 8.34
N ALA A 38 0.55 -12.27 7.22
CA ALA A 38 -0.68 -11.67 6.74
C ALA A 38 -1.70 -11.63 7.90
N ALA A 39 -2.22 -10.43 8.18
CA ALA A 39 -3.17 -10.22 9.25
C ALA A 39 -4.36 -11.18 9.07
N ALA A 40 -4.69 -11.88 10.16
CA ALA A 40 -5.60 -13.00 10.20
C ALA A 40 -6.89 -12.74 9.41
N VAL A 41 -7.09 -13.52 8.36
CA VAL A 41 -8.34 -13.57 7.61
C VAL A 41 -9.45 -14.02 8.57
N GLU A 42 -10.57 -13.30 8.60
CA GLU A 42 -11.73 -13.69 9.40
C GLU A 42 -12.12 -15.14 9.08
N THR A 43 -12.28 -15.97 10.12
CA THR A 43 -12.76 -17.34 9.94
C THR A 43 -14.19 -17.34 9.40
N ALA A 44 -14.62 -18.45 8.78
CA ALA A 44 -15.97 -18.54 8.22
C ALA A 44 -17.06 -18.15 9.24
N ASP A 45 -16.90 -18.57 10.49
CA ASP A 45 -17.82 -18.24 11.59
C ASP A 45 -17.78 -16.76 11.96
N GLN A 46 -16.61 -16.14 11.93
CA GLN A 46 -16.46 -14.70 12.21
C GLN A 46 -17.15 -13.85 11.14
N ARG A 47 -17.11 -14.28 9.87
CA ARG A 47 -17.76 -13.57 8.77
C ARG A 47 -19.29 -13.53 8.89
N VAL A 48 -19.88 -14.57 9.50
CA VAL A 48 -21.34 -14.74 9.67
C VAL A 48 -21.83 -14.16 11.00
N LYS A 49 -20.94 -13.71 11.90
CA LYS A 49 -21.35 -13.05 13.16
C LYS A 49 -22.18 -11.81 12.87
N GLN A 50 -23.22 -11.59 13.68
CA GLN A 50 -23.97 -10.34 13.66
C GLN A 50 -23.03 -9.17 13.94
N ARG A 51 -22.85 -8.31 12.92
CA ARG A 51 -21.97 -7.14 12.94
C ARG A 51 -22.58 -5.97 13.70
N TYR A 52 -23.91 -5.90 13.77
CA TYR A 52 -24.64 -4.89 14.52
C TYR A 52 -24.99 -5.39 15.93
N ARG A 53 -24.71 -4.58 16.95
CA ARG A 53 -25.13 -4.82 18.34
C ARG A 53 -25.61 -3.52 18.95
N GLU A 54 -26.83 -3.55 19.49
CA GLU A 54 -27.34 -2.46 20.31
C GLU A 54 -26.65 -2.47 21.67
N THR A 55 -25.57 -1.71 21.75
CA THR A 55 -24.82 -1.48 22.99
C THR A 55 -25.19 -0.13 23.59
N ASP A 56 -24.94 0.05 24.89
CA ASP A 56 -25.31 1.29 25.58
C ASP A 56 -24.68 2.54 24.94
N HIS A 57 -23.46 2.41 24.39
CA HIS A 57 -22.80 3.52 23.69
C HIS A 57 -23.47 3.86 22.35
N VAL A 58 -23.93 2.86 21.58
CA VAL A 58 -24.68 3.08 20.33
C VAL A 58 -25.99 3.79 20.63
N LYS A 59 -26.73 3.33 21.66
CA LYS A 59 -27.99 3.97 22.08
C LYS A 59 -27.77 5.42 22.53
N LYS A 60 -26.70 5.67 23.30
CA LYS A 60 -26.36 7.02 23.77
C LYS A 60 -26.02 7.97 22.61
N TYR A 61 -25.25 7.52 21.62
CA TYR A 61 -24.92 8.32 20.43
C TYR A 61 -26.17 8.78 19.66
N TYR A 62 -27.13 7.88 19.44
CA TYR A 62 -28.39 8.24 18.78
C TYR A 62 -29.32 9.06 19.66
N ALA A 63 -29.27 8.88 20.98
CA ALA A 63 -30.04 9.71 21.90
C ALA A 63 -29.56 11.17 21.91
N THR A 64 -28.25 11.42 21.84
CA THR A 64 -27.69 12.79 21.82
C THR A 64 -27.93 13.51 20.51
N ASN A 65 -27.99 12.80 19.38
CA ASN A 65 -28.18 13.37 18.05
C ASN A 65 -29.66 13.41 17.61
N ARG A 66 -30.60 13.20 18.54
CA ARG A 66 -32.04 13.13 18.22
C ARG A 66 -32.68 14.50 17.92
N PHE A 67 -31.91 15.59 17.96
CA PHE A 67 -32.42 16.95 17.75
C PHE A 67 -31.49 17.76 16.85
#